data_AF-A0A973SM14-F1
#
_entry.id   AF-A0A973SM14-F1
#
_cell.length_a   1.000
_cell.length_b   1.000
_cell.length_c   1.000
_cell.angle_alpha   90.00
_cell.angle_beta   90.00
_cell.angle_gamma   90.00
#
_symmetry.space_group_name_H-M   'P 1'
#
loop_
_entity.id
_entity.type
_entity.pdbx_description
1 polymer ?
#
loop_
_entity_poly.entity_id
_entity_poly.type
_entity_poly.pdbx_seq_one_letter_code
_entity_poly.pdbx_strand_id
1 'polypeptide(L)'
;LAAAARDMAGRNRRLTLARYALLVEAAHDPSLRVRLAETGSRVNRWFATWLRIAGSADPERDVHVLGNYLTGLVLHELAVPDPDFDPTEHVVALVESLLGG
;
A
#
# COMPACT_ATOMS: atom_id res chain seq x y z
N LEU A 1 -1.03 1.74 -9.89
CA LEU A 1 -0.62 1.97 -8.48
C LEU A 1 -0.66 3.44 -8.09
N ALA A 2 0.00 4.34 -8.84
CA ALA A 2 -0.05 5.79 -8.58
C ALA A 2 -1.47 6.38 -8.55
N ALA A 3 -2.33 6.01 -9.52
CA ALA A 3 -3.74 6.40 -9.51
C ALA A 3 -4.49 5.93 -8.26
N ALA A 4 -4.19 4.73 -7.76
CA ALA A 4 -4.79 4.22 -6.52
C ALA A 4 -4.33 5.03 -5.30
N ALA A 5 -3.06 5.43 -5.24
CA ALA A 5 -2.54 6.31 -4.18
C ALA A 5 -3.25 7.67 -4.20
N ARG A 6 -3.42 8.29 -5.38
CA ARG A 6 -4.20 9.54 -5.55
C ARG A 6 -5.65 9.37 -5.10
N ASP A 7 -6.28 8.25 -5.44
CA ASP A 7 -7.65 7.96 -5.00
C ASP A 7 -7.76 7.77 -3.50
N MET A 8 -6.79 7.09 -2.88
CA MET A 8 -6.74 6.87 -1.43
C MET A 8 -6.57 8.18 -0.67
N ALA A 9 -5.75 9.11 -1.17
CA ALA A 9 -5.52 10.43 -0.60
C ALA A 9 -6.66 11.43 -0.87
N GLY A 10 -7.34 11.29 -2.02
CA GLY A 10 -8.42 12.15 -2.47
C GLY A 10 -9.81 11.53 -2.27
N ARG A 11 -10.37 10.93 -3.33
CA ARG A 11 -11.77 10.47 -3.37
C ARG A 11 -12.15 9.55 -2.20
N ASN A 12 -11.23 8.69 -1.76
CA ASN A 12 -11.42 7.72 -0.70
C ASN A 12 -10.85 8.15 0.65
N ARG A 13 -10.45 9.42 0.80
CA ARG A 13 -9.74 9.97 1.99
C ARG A 13 -10.30 9.50 3.33
N ARG A 14 -11.62 9.62 3.52
CA ARG A 14 -12.29 9.25 4.79
C ARG A 14 -12.13 7.76 5.11
N LEU A 15 -12.33 6.89 4.12
CA LEU A 15 -12.17 5.45 4.29
C LEU A 15 -10.70 5.10 4.58
N THR A 16 -9.79 5.74 3.86
CA THR A 16 -8.35 5.53 4.05
C THR A 16 -7.90 5.94 5.45
N LEU A 17 -8.31 7.12 5.95
CA LEU A 17 -8.01 7.57 7.31
C LEU A 17 -8.56 6.62 8.38
N ALA A 18 -9.78 6.10 8.20
CA ALA A 18 -10.34 5.10 9.11
C ALA A 18 -9.49 3.82 9.14
N ARG A 19 -8.98 3.37 7.98
CA ARG A 19 -8.05 2.24 7.91
C ARG A 19 -6.73 2.50 8.64
N TYR A 20 -6.18 3.72 8.54
CA TYR A 20 -4.98 4.09 9.29
C TYR A 20 -5.21 4.11 10.80
N ALA A 21 -6.35 4.61 11.27
CA ALA A 21 -6.72 4.51 12.69
C ALA A 21 -6.77 3.04 13.16
N LEU A 22 -7.40 2.15 12.38
CA LEU A 22 -7.43 0.71 12.69
C LEU A 22 -6.03 0.06 12.70
N LEU A 23 -5.12 0.50 11.83
CA LEU A 23 -3.73 0.02 11.83
C LEU A 23 -3.00 0.41 13.13
N VAL A 24 -3.22 1.62 13.62
CA VAL A 24 -2.66 2.08 14.90
C VAL A 24 -3.25 1.29 16.06
N GLU A 25 -4.58 1.14 16.12
CA GLU A 25 -5.25 0.39 17.20
C GLU A 25 -4.84 -1.10 17.22
N ALA A 26 -4.59 -1.71 16.06
CA ALA A 26 -4.11 -3.10 15.98
C ALA A 26 -2.73 -3.32 16.64
N ALA A 27 -1.94 -2.24 16.86
CA ALA A 27 -0.72 -2.32 17.66
C ALA A 27 -1.02 -2.62 19.13
N HIS A 28 -2.17 -2.19 19.63
CA HIS A 28 -2.58 -2.31 21.03
C HIS A 28 -3.58 -3.47 21.27
N ASP A 29 -4.37 -3.86 20.26
CA ASP A 29 -5.36 -4.94 20.37
C ASP A 29 -4.98 -6.17 19.49
N PRO A 30 -4.57 -7.30 20.11
CA PRO A 30 -4.25 -8.53 19.38
C PRO A 30 -5.42 -9.11 18.57
N SER A 31 -6.66 -8.97 19.05
CA SER A 31 -7.83 -9.50 18.36
C SER A 31 -8.13 -8.71 17.08
N LEU A 32 -7.94 -7.38 17.13
CA LEU A 32 -8.04 -6.51 15.96
C LEU A 32 -6.92 -6.82 14.95
N ARG A 33 -5.70 -7.06 15.43
CA ARG A 33 -4.55 -7.44 14.61
C ARG A 33 -4.81 -8.69 13.79
N VAL A 34 -5.40 -9.73 14.38
CA VAL A 34 -5.75 -10.97 13.67
C VAL A 34 -6.73 -10.68 12.53
N ARG A 35 -7.82 -9.95 12.81
CA ARG A 35 -8.83 -9.59 11.79
C ARG A 35 -8.24 -8.76 10.65
N LEU A 36 -7.35 -7.83 11.00
CA LEU A 36 -6.67 -6.97 10.03
C LEU A 36 -5.72 -7.78 9.13
N ALA A 37 -4.96 -8.71 9.72
CA ALA A 37 -4.07 -9.62 8.99
C ALA A 37 -4.84 -10.55 8.05
N GLU A 38 -5.97 -11.12 8.48
CA GLU A 38 -6.83 -11.96 7.64
C GLU A 38 -7.33 -11.22 6.41
N THR A 39 -7.84 -10.01 6.61
CA THR A 39 -8.35 -9.15 5.52
C THR A 39 -7.22 -8.73 4.58
N GLY A 40 -6.07 -8.32 5.15
CA GLY A 40 -4.88 -7.96 4.39
C GLY A 40 -4.32 -9.13 3.56
N SER A 41 -4.39 -10.36 4.08
CA SER A 41 -3.85 -11.55 3.41
C SER A 41 -4.49 -11.80 2.04
N ARG A 42 -5.80 -11.51 1.89
CA ARG A 42 -6.52 -11.67 0.62
C ARG A 42 -6.04 -10.68 -0.43
N VAL A 43 -5.85 -9.42 -0.03
CA VAL A 43 -5.32 -8.36 -0.90
C VAL A 43 -3.88 -8.68 -1.31
N ASN A 44 -3.05 -9.10 -0.36
CA ASN A 44 -1.65 -9.45 -0.63
C ASN A 44 -1.53 -10.63 -1.61
N ARG A 45 -2.34 -11.69 -1.43
CA ARG A 45 -2.33 -12.82 -2.38
C ARG A 45 -2.70 -12.40 -3.80
N TRP A 46 -3.70 -11.53 -3.94
CA TRP A 46 -4.09 -11.01 -5.24
C TRP A 46 -2.98 -10.18 -5.89
N PHE A 47 -2.31 -9.31 -5.13
CA PHE A 47 -1.19 -8.51 -5.63
C PHE A 47 0.07 -9.34 -5.94
N ALA A 48 0.38 -10.36 -5.15
CA ALA A 48 1.48 -11.28 -5.43
C ALA A 48 1.28 -12.00 -6.78
N THR A 49 0.04 -12.34 -7.15
CA THR A 49 -0.26 -12.88 -8.49
C THR A 49 0.10 -11.90 -9.60
N TRP A 50 -0.21 -10.61 -9.43
CA TRP A 50 0.16 -9.59 -10.42
C TRP A 50 1.67 -9.38 -10.53
N LEU A 51 2.38 -9.34 -9.41
CA LEU A 51 3.84 -9.22 -9.41
C LEU A 51 4.51 -10.41 -10.11
N ARG A 52 3.98 -11.62 -9.91
CA ARG A 52 4.43 -12.80 -10.63
C ARG A 52 4.24 -12.67 -12.14
N ILE A 53 3.07 -12.21 -12.57
CA ILE A 53 2.78 -11.97 -14.01
C ILE A 53 3.71 -10.90 -14.57
N ALA A 54 4.04 -9.88 -13.77
CA ALA A 54 4.95 -8.80 -14.14
C ALA A 54 6.43 -9.19 -14.15
N GLY A 55 6.79 -10.42 -13.71
CA GLY A 55 8.15 -10.94 -13.77
C GLY A 55 8.95 -10.83 -12.45
N SER A 56 8.31 -10.52 -11.33
CA SER A 56 8.99 -10.51 -10.02
C SER A 56 9.53 -11.92 -9.69
N ALA A 57 10.79 -11.96 -9.26
CA ALA A 57 11.46 -13.19 -8.83
C ALA A 57 11.01 -13.65 -7.42
N ASP A 58 10.53 -12.73 -6.59
CA ASP A 58 10.00 -13.00 -5.25
C ASP A 58 8.71 -12.19 -4.99
N PRO A 59 7.58 -12.60 -5.59
CA PRO A 59 6.32 -11.84 -5.55
C PRO A 59 5.77 -11.66 -4.13
N GLU A 60 6.00 -12.64 -3.26
CA GLU A 60 5.59 -12.63 -1.86
C GLU A 60 6.37 -11.60 -1.04
N ARG A 61 7.69 -11.49 -1.23
CA ARG A 61 8.48 -10.40 -0.64
C ARG A 61 8.07 -9.05 -1.21
N ASP A 62 7.96 -8.97 -2.52
CA ASP A 62 7.81 -7.70 -3.22
C ASP A 62 6.43 -7.06 -2.98
N VAL A 63 5.38 -7.85 -2.74
CA VAL A 63 4.07 -7.31 -2.31
C VAL A 63 4.16 -6.61 -0.96
N HIS A 64 4.99 -7.11 -0.04
CA HIS A 64 5.20 -6.45 1.26
C HIS A 64 5.99 -5.15 1.12
N VAL A 65 7.03 -5.12 0.29
CA VAL A 65 7.80 -3.90 0.01
C VAL A 65 6.89 -2.83 -0.58
N LEU A 66 6.16 -3.18 -1.64
CA LEU A 66 5.26 -2.26 -2.32
C LEU A 66 4.12 -1.79 -1.40
N GLY A 67 3.52 -2.70 -0.63
CA GLY A 67 2.45 -2.39 0.31
C GLY A 67 2.91 -1.42 1.40
N ASN A 68 4.10 -1.63 1.97
CA ASN A 68 4.67 -0.74 2.98
C ASN A 68 5.00 0.64 2.41
N TYR A 69 5.60 0.70 1.21
CA TYR A 69 5.89 1.96 0.54
C TYR A 69 4.61 2.77 0.28
N LEU A 70 3.59 2.16 -0.33
CA LEU A 70 2.32 2.83 -0.62
C LEU A 70 1.59 3.27 0.65
N THR A 71 1.65 2.46 1.71
CA THR A 71 1.08 2.82 3.01
C THR A 71 1.82 4.03 3.61
N GLY A 72 3.14 4.06 3.57
CA GLY A 72 3.91 5.23 4.01
C GLY A 72 3.59 6.47 3.18
N LEU A 73 3.65 6.36 1.85
CA LEU A 73 3.40 7.44 0.91
C LEU A 73 2.03 8.09 1.13
N VAL A 74 0.97 7.28 1.18
CA VAL A 74 -0.39 7.81 1.36
C VAL A 74 -0.59 8.37 2.77
N LEU A 75 0.02 7.80 3.80
CA LEU A 75 -0.07 8.37 5.16
C LEU A 75 0.53 9.78 5.20
N HIS A 76 1.71 9.99 4.59
CA HIS A 76 2.35 11.31 4.53
C HIS A 76 1.47 12.32 3.80
N GLU A 77 0.96 11.96 2.62
CA GLU A 77 0.06 12.84 1.86
C GLU A 77 -1.24 13.15 2.63
N LEU A 78 -1.79 12.19 3.37
CA LEU A 78 -2.97 12.44 4.18
C LEU A 78 -2.70 13.40 5.34
N ALA A 79 -1.51 13.32 5.94
CA ALA A 79 -1.10 14.11 7.10
C ALA A 79 -0.63 15.52 6.72
N VAL A 80 0.12 15.65 5.63
CA VAL A 80 0.67 16.90 5.11
C VAL A 80 0.42 16.94 3.60
N PRO A 81 -0.76 17.40 3.16
CA PRO A 81 -1.13 17.36 1.75
C PRO A 81 -0.24 18.25 0.87
N ASP A 82 0.21 17.71 -0.25
CA ASP A 82 0.89 18.45 -1.31
C ASP A 82 -0.12 18.75 -2.45
N PRO A 83 -0.36 20.03 -2.81
CA PRO A 83 -1.26 20.37 -3.92
C PRO A 83 -0.82 19.77 -5.26
N ASP A 84 0.47 19.47 -5.44
CA ASP A 84 1.05 18.92 -6.65
C ASP A 84 1.36 17.40 -6.52
N PHE A 85 0.68 16.71 -5.59
CA PHE A 85 0.90 15.29 -5.32
C PHE A 85 0.73 14.39 -6.57
N ASP A 86 1.86 14.03 -7.18
CA ASP A 86 1.95 13.00 -8.21
C ASP A 86 2.97 11.90 -7.83
N PRO A 87 2.51 10.72 -7.40
CA PRO A 87 3.41 9.64 -7.02
C PRO A 87 3.89 8.78 -8.20
N THR A 88 3.58 9.18 -9.45
CA THR A 88 3.78 8.32 -10.62
C THR A 88 5.23 7.89 -10.81
N GLU A 89 6.17 8.84 -10.87
CA GLU A 89 7.59 8.53 -11.10
C GLU A 89 8.17 7.64 -10.00
N HIS A 90 7.90 7.96 -8.73
CA HIS A 90 8.41 7.18 -7.60
C HIS A 90 7.85 5.75 -7.56
N VAL A 91 6.57 5.58 -7.88
CA VAL A 91 5.93 4.27 -7.92
C VAL A 91 6.47 3.44 -9.09
N VAL A 92 6.71 4.05 -10.26
CA VAL A 92 7.31 3.37 -11.42
C VAL A 92 8.72 2.90 -11.07
N ALA A 93 9.56 3.79 -10.55
CA ALA A 93 10.94 3.47 -10.18
C ALA A 93 11.00 2.33 -9.15
N LEU A 94 10.11 2.33 -8.15
CA LEU A 94 10.05 1.23 -7.18
C LEU A 94 9.67 -0.08 -7.87
N VAL A 95 8.63 -0.10 -8.71
CA VAL A 95 8.21 -1.33 -9.39
C VAL A 95 9.31 -1.87 -10.31
N GLU A 96 9.94 -1.02 -11.10
CA GLU A 96 11.06 -1.41 -11.97
C GLU A 96 12.22 -2.03 -11.16
N SER A 97 12.56 -1.43 -10.02
CA SER A 97 13.61 -1.97 -9.14
C SER A 97 13.28 -3.35 -8.56
N LEU A 98 12.00 -3.64 -8.30
CA LEU A 98 11.55 -4.94 -7.79
C LEU A 98 11.49 -6.00 -8.89
N LEU A 99 11.23 -5.60 -10.13
CA LEU A 99 11.19 -6.49 -11.29
C LEU A 99 12.57 -6.80 -11.89
N GLY A 100 13.64 -6.25 -11.29
CA GLY A 100 15.02 -6.59 -11.64
C GLY A 100 15.74 -5.58 -12.52
N GLY A 101 15.11 -4.45 -12.89
CA GLY A 101 15.72 -3.40 -13.72
C GLY A 101 16.01 -3.83 -15.15
#